data_AF-A0A7S2ZPC6-F1
#
_entry.id   AF-A0A7S2ZPC6-F1
#
_cell.length_a   1.000
_cell.length_b   1.000
_cell.length_c   1.000
_cell.angle_alpha   90.00
_cell.angle_beta   90.00
_cell.angle_gamma   90.00
#
_symmetry.space_group_name_H-M   'P 1'
#
loop_
_entity.id
_entity.type
_entity.pdbx_description
1 polymer ?
#
loop_
_entity_poly.entity_id
_entity_poly.type
_entity_poly.pdbx_seq_one_letter_code
_entity_poly.pdbx_strand_id
1 'polypeptide(L)'
;EERGVEGAGEGGVGRGGRAVDSLEKGRMKSMNRVLNSEEESESRRTTSTRKRAAEDWAPDKRPATFSSGGSENEGFQVMSIPERKREREKRRRECINLKFSELCLMLPRSANGRLDKEGILVEALDSLKTLNKSIMELNLQNQNLKSEMEELRQEKVELRTDKNYLRAELDAAREEIKTLKADHLRLWHTLRQQVCTSWNLKQLTWAPLPF
;
A
#
# COMPACT_ATOMS: atom_id res chain seq x y z
N GLU A 1 -12.89 11.34 70.14
CA GLU A 1 -13.55 11.91 68.94
C GLU A 1 -12.69 11.56 67.74
N GLU A 2 -12.84 10.38 67.15
CA GLU A 2 -13.90 9.93 66.22
C GLU A 2 -14.05 10.78 64.96
N ARG A 3 -13.76 10.13 63.83
CA ARG A 3 -14.43 10.07 62.50
C ARG A 3 -13.36 10.10 61.40
N GLY A 4 -13.18 9.11 60.55
CA GLY A 4 -14.11 8.11 60.02
C GLY A 4 -14.49 8.51 58.60
N VAL A 5 -13.79 7.98 57.59
CA VAL A 5 -14.28 7.89 56.21
C VAL A 5 -13.76 6.58 55.60
N GLU A 6 -14.67 5.61 55.53
CA GLU A 6 -14.57 4.39 54.74
C GLU A 6 -15.04 4.64 53.30
N GLY A 7 -14.43 3.93 52.34
CA GLY A 7 -15.14 3.11 51.35
C GLY A 7 -15.90 3.77 50.18
N ALA A 8 -15.33 3.66 48.97
CA ALA A 8 -16.00 3.31 47.70
C ALA A 8 -14.88 3.16 46.66
N GLY A 9 -14.59 2.00 46.07
CA GLY A 9 -15.47 1.14 45.30
C GLY A 9 -14.68 0.73 44.04
N GLU A 10 -13.90 -0.34 44.16
CA GLU A 10 -13.31 -1.05 43.01
C GLU A 10 -14.43 -1.78 42.25
N GLY A 11 -14.45 -1.65 40.92
CA GLY A 11 -15.36 -2.44 40.10
C GLY A 11 -15.43 -1.95 38.66
N GLY A 12 -14.47 -2.33 37.82
CA GLY A 12 -14.56 -1.98 36.40
C GLY A 12 -13.33 -2.29 35.53
N VAL A 13 -12.71 -3.46 35.64
CA VAL A 13 -11.69 -3.88 34.67
C VAL A 13 -11.98 -5.29 34.20
N GLY A 14 -12.42 -5.45 32.94
CA GLY A 14 -12.56 -6.81 32.40
C GLY A 14 -13.43 -7.02 31.16
N ARG A 15 -13.58 -6.05 30.23
CA ARG A 15 -14.23 -6.33 28.92
C ARG A 15 -13.62 -5.62 27.70
N GLY A 16 -12.36 -5.16 27.77
CA GLY A 16 -11.72 -4.44 26.65
C GLY A 16 -10.97 -5.31 25.63
N GLY A 17 -10.46 -6.49 26.02
CA GLY A 17 -9.48 -7.22 25.20
C GLY A 17 -10.02 -7.92 23.94
N ARG A 18 -11.26 -8.42 23.96
CA ARG A 18 -11.81 -9.17 22.79
C ARG A 18 -12.30 -8.28 21.64
N ALA A 19 -12.60 -7.01 21.91
CA ALA A 19 -13.11 -6.09 20.89
C ALA A 19 -11.99 -5.59 19.95
N VAL A 20 -10.79 -5.38 20.49
CA VAL A 20 -9.63 -4.88 19.72
C VAL A 20 -9.11 -5.94 18.72
N ASP A 21 -9.04 -7.21 19.13
CA ASP A 21 -8.64 -8.31 18.25
C ASP A 21 -9.64 -8.56 17.11
N SER A 22 -10.94 -8.32 17.35
CA SER A 22 -11.98 -8.47 16.33
C SER A 22 -11.97 -7.33 15.31
N LEU A 23 -11.65 -6.11 15.74
CA LEU A 23 -11.46 -4.95 14.87
C LEU A 23 -10.20 -5.09 14.02
N GLU A 24 -9.11 -5.61 14.58
CA GLU A 24 -7.86 -5.78 13.85
C GLU A 24 -7.94 -6.93 12.82
N LYS A 25 -8.60 -8.05 13.15
CA LYS A 25 -8.93 -9.11 12.18
C LYS A 25 -9.86 -8.62 11.06
N GLY A 26 -10.84 -7.77 11.39
CA GLY A 26 -11.71 -7.13 10.39
C GLY A 26 -10.94 -6.23 9.42
N ARG A 27 -9.98 -5.45 9.94
CA ARG A 27 -9.14 -4.54 9.16
C ARG A 27 -8.19 -5.28 8.22
N MET A 28 -7.61 -6.39 8.68
CA MET A 28 -6.71 -7.24 7.88
C MET A 28 -7.47 -7.96 6.75
N LYS A 29 -8.70 -8.41 7.03
CA LYS A 29 -9.59 -9.04 6.02
C LYS A 29 -10.07 -8.02 4.97
N SER A 30 -10.26 -6.77 5.36
CA SER A 30 -10.58 -5.67 4.44
C SER A 30 -9.39 -5.33 3.52
N MET A 31 -8.16 -5.31 4.04
CA MET A 31 -6.96 -5.07 3.23
C MET A 31 -6.74 -6.15 2.17
N ASN A 32 -6.87 -7.44 2.52
CA ASN A 32 -6.76 -8.51 1.53
C ASN A 32 -7.85 -8.46 0.44
N ARG A 33 -9.05 -7.96 0.77
CA ARG A 33 -10.11 -7.78 -0.24
C ARG A 33 -9.78 -6.64 -1.21
N VAL A 34 -9.12 -5.58 -0.74
CA VAL A 34 -8.67 -4.47 -1.61
C VAL A 34 -7.57 -4.95 -2.55
N LEU A 35 -6.58 -5.68 -2.04
CA LEU A 35 -5.46 -6.24 -2.84
C LEU A 35 -5.95 -7.19 -3.94
N ASN A 36 -6.87 -8.11 -3.64
CA ASN A 36 -7.43 -9.00 -4.65
C ASN A 36 -8.28 -8.24 -5.70
N SER A 37 -8.91 -7.13 -5.33
CA SER A 37 -9.67 -6.31 -6.30
C SER A 37 -8.76 -5.47 -7.20
N GLU A 38 -7.59 -5.05 -6.69
CA GLU A 38 -6.57 -4.33 -7.48
C GLU A 38 -5.93 -5.27 -8.51
N GLU A 39 -5.57 -6.50 -8.13
CA GLU A 39 -5.06 -7.50 -9.08
C GLU A 39 -6.08 -7.88 -10.16
N GLU A 40 -7.36 -8.06 -9.80
CA GLU A 40 -8.43 -8.33 -10.78
C GLU A 40 -8.67 -7.14 -11.72
N SER A 41 -8.59 -5.91 -11.22
CA SER A 41 -8.80 -4.71 -12.04
C SER A 41 -7.60 -4.39 -12.94
N GLU A 42 -6.38 -4.73 -12.53
CA GLU A 42 -5.17 -4.62 -13.34
C GLU A 42 -5.13 -5.70 -14.45
N SER A 43 -5.55 -6.93 -14.14
CA SER A 43 -5.73 -8.01 -15.12
C SER A 43 -6.83 -7.70 -16.15
N ARG A 44 -7.92 -7.03 -15.76
CA ARG A 44 -8.95 -6.52 -16.70
C ARG A 44 -8.46 -5.37 -17.57
N ARG A 45 -7.58 -4.50 -17.06
CA ARG A 45 -7.00 -3.40 -17.86
C ARG A 45 -6.10 -3.95 -18.97
N THR A 46 -5.22 -4.90 -18.68
CA THR A 46 -4.29 -5.48 -19.66
C THR A 46 -4.98 -6.25 -20.78
N THR A 47 -6.08 -6.95 -20.48
CA THR A 47 -6.89 -7.66 -21.48
C THR A 47 -7.74 -6.72 -22.35
N SER A 48 -8.20 -5.60 -21.79
CA SER A 48 -8.90 -4.53 -22.51
C SER A 48 -8.00 -3.81 -23.52
N THR A 49 -6.77 -3.44 -23.14
CA THR A 49 -5.82 -2.78 -24.07
C THR A 49 -5.39 -3.71 -25.21
N ARG A 50 -5.24 -5.01 -24.95
CA ARG A 50 -4.90 -6.00 -25.99
C ARG A 50 -6.02 -6.19 -27.01
N LYS A 51 -7.29 -6.06 -26.60
CA LYS A 51 -8.44 -6.10 -27.51
C LYS A 51 -8.53 -4.86 -28.41
N ARG A 52 -8.27 -3.66 -27.87
CA ARG A 52 -8.29 -2.41 -28.68
C ARG A 52 -7.16 -2.37 -29.71
N ALA A 53 -5.97 -2.84 -29.35
CA ALA A 53 -4.84 -2.90 -30.30
C ALA A 53 -5.07 -3.86 -31.48
N ALA A 54 -5.98 -4.83 -31.36
CA ALA A 54 -6.33 -5.75 -32.43
C ALA A 54 -7.37 -5.19 -33.41
N GLU A 55 -8.14 -4.16 -33.03
CA GLU A 55 -9.16 -3.54 -33.88
C GLU A 55 -8.59 -2.42 -34.77
N ASP A 56 -7.53 -1.74 -34.35
CA ASP A 56 -6.90 -0.64 -35.10
C ASP A 56 -5.98 -1.07 -36.25
N TRP A 57 -5.60 -2.36 -36.34
CA TRP A 57 -4.72 -2.90 -37.41
C TRP A 57 -5.50 -3.63 -38.52
N ALA A 58 -6.77 -3.29 -38.76
CA ALA A 58 -7.46 -3.81 -39.93
C ALA A 58 -6.96 -3.07 -41.20
N PRO A 59 -6.27 -3.73 -42.15
CA PRO A 59 -5.92 -3.09 -43.41
C PRO A 59 -7.21 -2.81 -44.20
N ASP A 60 -7.39 -1.53 -44.51
CA ASP A 60 -8.50 -0.93 -45.23
C ASP A 60 -9.03 -1.83 -46.35
N LYS A 61 -10.29 -2.28 -46.24
CA LYS A 61 -10.97 -3.05 -47.28
C LYS A 61 -11.04 -2.17 -48.52
N ARG A 62 -10.29 -2.54 -49.58
CA ARG A 62 -10.38 -1.90 -50.91
C ARG A 62 -11.86 -1.83 -51.33
N PRO A 63 -12.39 -0.65 -51.71
CA PRO A 63 -13.72 -0.60 -52.27
C PRO A 63 -13.71 -1.28 -53.65
N ALA A 64 -14.45 -2.37 -53.75
CA ALA A 64 -14.77 -3.01 -55.00
C ALA A 64 -15.93 -2.25 -55.68
N THR A 65 -15.75 -2.02 -56.98
CA THR A 65 -16.75 -1.70 -58.01
C THR A 65 -17.30 -0.27 -58.06
N PHE A 66 -17.22 0.36 -59.25
CA PHE A 66 -18.39 0.50 -60.11
C PHE A 66 -17.96 0.94 -61.53
N SER A 67 -18.45 0.23 -62.52
CA SER A 67 -18.29 0.53 -63.94
C SER A 67 -19.54 1.24 -64.42
N SER A 68 -19.34 2.32 -65.18
CA SER A 68 -20.24 2.89 -66.20
C SER A 68 -21.59 3.47 -65.75
N GLY A 69 -21.76 4.77 -66.01
CA GLY A 69 -23.03 5.49 -65.93
C GLY A 69 -22.78 6.98 -66.10
N GLY A 70 -22.88 7.46 -67.34
CA GLY A 70 -22.66 8.87 -67.67
C GLY A 70 -23.69 9.80 -67.05
N SER A 71 -23.23 10.98 -66.62
CA SER A 71 -24.01 12.20 -66.53
C SER A 71 -23.06 13.37 -66.60
N GLU A 72 -23.39 14.29 -67.50
CA GLU A 72 -22.56 15.40 -67.92
C GLU A 72 -22.44 16.48 -66.83
N ASN A 73 -21.35 17.24 -66.95
CA ASN A 73 -21.29 18.67 -66.67
C ASN A 73 -21.13 19.16 -65.21
N GLU A 74 -19.94 18.93 -64.64
CA GLU A 74 -19.12 19.99 -64.03
C GLU A 74 -17.65 19.58 -64.09
N GLY A 75 -16.86 20.21 -64.97
CA GLY A 75 -15.40 20.38 -64.85
C GLY A 75 -14.52 19.19 -64.41
N PHE A 76 -14.92 17.93 -64.62
CA PHE A 76 -14.14 16.78 -64.18
C PHE A 76 -12.95 16.58 -65.12
N GLN A 77 -11.87 17.33 -64.88
CA GLN A 77 -10.60 17.15 -65.54
C GLN A 77 -10.15 15.72 -65.29
N VAL A 78 -10.27 14.86 -66.30
CA VAL A 78 -9.78 13.49 -66.27
C VAL A 78 -8.25 13.59 -66.21
N MET A 79 -7.72 13.63 -64.98
CA MET A 79 -6.28 13.69 -64.72
C MET A 79 -5.61 12.54 -65.45
N SER A 80 -4.58 12.86 -66.22
CA SER A 80 -3.74 11.88 -66.90
C SER A 80 -3.13 10.91 -65.87
N ILE A 81 -2.77 9.70 -66.31
CA ILE A 81 -2.12 8.70 -65.43
C ILE A 81 -0.89 9.29 -64.71
N PRO A 82 -0.01 10.08 -65.38
CA PRO A 82 1.10 10.77 -64.71
C PRO A 82 0.65 11.75 -63.62
N GLU A 83 -0.43 12.50 -63.84
CA GLU A 83 -0.96 13.46 -62.88
C GLU A 83 -1.58 12.77 -61.66
N ARG A 84 -2.32 11.66 -61.85
CA ARG A 84 -2.83 10.86 -60.71
C ARG A 84 -1.69 10.30 -59.87
N LYS A 85 -0.61 9.86 -60.50
CA LYS A 85 0.60 9.39 -59.81
C LYS A 85 1.26 10.52 -59.02
N ARG A 86 1.37 11.71 -59.62
CA ARG A 86 1.90 12.92 -58.96
C ARG A 86 1.05 13.33 -57.75
N GLU A 87 -0.27 13.34 -57.90
CA GLU A 87 -1.21 13.72 -56.84
C GLU A 87 -1.18 12.75 -55.65
N ARG A 88 -1.12 11.44 -55.93
CA ARG A 88 -0.95 10.42 -54.87
C ARG A 88 0.35 10.64 -54.09
N GLU A 89 1.45 10.91 -54.79
CA GLU A 89 2.74 11.17 -54.15
C GLU A 89 2.73 12.50 -53.36
N LYS A 90 2.07 13.54 -53.88
CA LYS A 90 1.86 14.79 -53.16
C LYS A 90 1.16 14.55 -51.82
N ARG A 91 0.02 13.85 -51.81
CA ARG A 91 -0.71 13.51 -50.58
C ARG A 91 0.12 12.65 -49.62
N ARG A 92 0.92 11.71 -50.15
CA ARG A 92 1.84 10.92 -49.32
C ARG A 92 2.86 11.81 -48.62
N ARG A 93 3.45 12.79 -49.32
CA ARG A 93 4.40 13.75 -48.75
C ARG A 93 3.75 14.68 -47.73
N GLU A 94 2.54 15.16 -48.01
CA GLU A 94 1.75 15.98 -47.08
C GLU A 94 1.45 15.21 -45.80
N CYS A 95 0.98 13.97 -45.90
CA CYS A 95 0.74 13.09 -44.74
C CYS A 95 2.02 12.87 -43.92
N ILE A 96 3.16 12.62 -44.57
CA ILE A 96 4.45 12.49 -43.87
C ILE A 96 4.85 13.80 -43.19
N ASN A 97 4.69 14.94 -43.86
CA ASN A 97 5.03 16.24 -43.28
C ASN A 97 4.14 16.56 -42.06
N LEU A 98 2.85 16.21 -42.10
CA LEU A 98 1.95 16.36 -40.94
C LEU A 98 2.45 15.55 -39.73
N LYS A 99 2.91 14.31 -39.94
CA LYS A 99 3.50 13.49 -38.87
C LYS A 99 4.79 14.09 -38.31
N PHE A 100 5.64 14.68 -39.17
CA PHE A 100 6.83 15.41 -38.72
C PHE A 100 6.44 16.63 -37.88
N SER A 101 5.41 17.37 -38.28
CA SER A 101 4.90 18.51 -37.51
C SER A 101 4.32 18.10 -36.16
N GLU A 102 3.55 17.01 -36.11
CA GLU A 102 3.01 16.46 -34.86
C GLU A 102 4.13 15.99 -33.93
N LEU A 103 5.11 15.26 -34.45
CA LEU A 103 6.28 14.84 -33.69
C LEU A 103 7.04 16.05 -33.14
N CYS A 104 7.27 17.06 -33.97
CA CYS A 104 7.91 18.31 -33.56
C CYS A 104 7.23 18.90 -32.33
N LEU A 105 5.90 19.05 -32.33
CA LEU A 105 5.13 19.62 -31.21
C LEU A 105 5.26 18.84 -29.89
N MET A 106 5.53 17.53 -29.95
CA MET A 106 5.75 16.70 -28.76
C MET A 106 7.18 16.82 -28.19
N LEU A 107 8.12 17.40 -28.95
CA LEU A 107 9.52 17.47 -28.56
C LEU A 107 9.83 18.76 -27.77
N PRO A 108 10.58 18.66 -26.66
CA PRO A 108 10.81 19.78 -25.76
C PRO A 108 11.60 20.94 -26.37
N ARG A 109 12.54 20.69 -27.30
CA ARG A 109 13.36 21.74 -27.94
C ARG A 109 12.66 22.37 -29.14
N SER A 110 11.69 21.69 -29.75
CA SER A 110 10.82 22.27 -30.77
C SER A 110 10.05 23.49 -30.28
N ALA A 111 9.79 23.60 -28.97
CA ALA A 111 9.14 24.78 -28.41
C ALA A 111 9.96 26.07 -28.67
N ASN A 112 11.26 25.93 -28.93
CA ASN A 112 12.21 27.04 -28.95
C ASN A 112 12.80 27.34 -30.34
N GLY A 113 12.38 26.65 -31.41
CA GLY A 113 12.90 26.91 -32.76
C GLY A 113 12.44 25.94 -33.84
N ARG A 114 12.71 26.30 -35.10
CA ARG A 114 12.39 25.47 -36.27
C ARG A 114 13.47 24.40 -36.44
N LEU A 115 13.10 23.15 -36.22
CA LEU A 115 13.97 22.00 -36.47
C LEU A 115 13.86 21.55 -37.93
N ASP A 116 14.98 21.13 -38.50
CA ASP A 116 14.99 20.37 -39.73
C ASP A 116 14.51 18.93 -39.49
N LYS A 117 14.20 18.19 -40.56
CA LYS A 117 13.63 16.84 -40.42
C LYS A 117 14.58 15.88 -39.70
N GLU A 118 15.88 16.02 -39.94
CA GLU A 118 16.91 15.22 -39.27
C GLU A 118 16.98 15.57 -37.79
N GLY A 119 16.98 16.87 -37.44
CA GLY A 119 16.92 17.34 -36.05
C GLY A 119 15.70 16.81 -35.29
N ILE A 120 14.51 16.81 -35.90
CA ILE A 120 13.30 16.25 -35.29
C ILE A 120 13.50 14.76 -34.94
N LEU A 121 14.10 13.98 -35.84
CA LEU A 121 14.32 12.54 -35.61
C LEU A 121 15.37 12.29 -34.54
N VAL A 122 16.48 13.03 -34.56
CA VAL A 122 17.56 12.90 -33.57
C VAL A 122 17.04 13.24 -32.17
N GLU A 123 16.30 14.35 -32.04
CA GLU A 123 15.75 14.75 -30.75
C GLU A 123 14.66 13.79 -30.25
N ALA A 124 13.82 13.26 -31.14
CA ALA A 124 12.85 12.23 -30.76
C ALA A 124 13.53 10.97 -30.22
N LEU A 125 14.61 10.53 -30.87
CA LEU A 125 15.39 9.40 -30.39
C LEU A 125 16.03 9.67 -29.03
N ASP A 126 16.59 10.86 -28.83
CA ASP A 126 17.24 11.21 -27.56
C ASP A 126 16.22 11.40 -26.44
N SER A 127 15.06 12.00 -26.72
CA SER A 127 13.93 12.11 -25.79
C SER A 127 13.39 10.73 -25.39
N LEU A 128 13.32 9.79 -26.34
CA LEU A 128 12.93 8.41 -26.05
C LEU A 128 13.95 7.70 -25.17
N LYS A 129 15.25 7.88 -25.44
CA LYS A 129 16.31 7.31 -24.58
C LYS A 129 16.26 7.87 -23.17
N THR A 130 16.08 9.18 -23.00
CA THR A 130 16.01 9.80 -21.66
C THR A 130 14.76 9.35 -20.92
N LEU A 131 13.60 9.31 -21.59
CA LEU A 131 12.36 8.81 -21.00
C LEU A 131 12.49 7.34 -20.58
N ASN A 132 13.09 6.49 -21.41
CA ASN A 132 13.34 5.09 -21.06
C ASN A 132 14.26 4.96 -19.83
N LYS A 133 15.35 5.74 -19.76
CA LYS A 133 16.22 5.74 -18.57
C LYS A 133 15.44 6.16 -17.32
N SER A 134 14.63 7.21 -17.41
CA SER A 134 13.78 7.67 -16.31
C SER A 134 12.75 6.61 -15.89
N ILE A 135 12.11 5.92 -16.84
CA ILE A 135 11.20 4.80 -16.56
C ILE A 135 11.95 3.67 -15.83
N MET A 136 13.16 3.31 -16.26
CA MET A 136 13.95 2.28 -15.57
C MET A 136 14.33 2.70 -14.14
N GLU A 137 14.75 3.94 -13.95
CA GLU A 137 15.09 4.48 -12.63
C GLU A 137 13.88 4.53 -11.69
N LEU A 138 12.73 5.02 -12.18
CA LEU A 138 11.48 5.05 -11.43
C LEU A 138 11.01 3.63 -11.08
N ASN A 139 11.17 2.66 -11.98
CA ASN A 139 10.86 1.26 -11.69
C ASN A 139 11.76 0.69 -10.59
N LEU A 140 13.05 0.99 -10.62
CA LEU A 140 13.99 0.58 -9.58
C LEU A 140 13.63 1.20 -8.22
N GLN A 141 13.35 2.51 -8.20
CA GLN A 141 12.90 3.20 -6.99
C GLN A 141 11.58 2.62 -6.46
N ASN A 142 10.63 2.32 -7.34
CA ASN A 142 9.37 1.70 -6.96
C ASN A 142 9.58 0.31 -6.34
N GLN A 143 10.49 -0.50 -6.90
CA GLN A 143 10.85 -1.80 -6.34
C GLN A 143 11.50 -1.68 -4.95
N ASN A 144 12.44 -0.74 -4.79
CA ASN A 144 13.09 -0.49 -3.50
C ASN A 144 12.10 0.01 -2.44
N LEU A 145 11.19 0.92 -2.81
CA LEU A 145 10.15 1.38 -1.89
C LEU A 145 9.18 0.26 -1.51
N LYS A 146 8.87 -0.65 -2.44
CA LYS A 146 8.04 -1.83 -2.14
C LYS A 146 8.73 -2.79 -1.19
N SER A 147 10.04 -3.01 -1.32
CA SER A 147 10.79 -3.85 -0.38
C SER A 147 10.88 -3.20 1.01
N GLU A 148 11.22 -1.91 1.08
CA GLU A 148 11.28 -1.17 2.36
C GLU A 148 9.91 -1.15 3.06
N MET A 149 8.84 -0.98 2.29
CA MET A 149 7.47 -1.05 2.81
C MET A 149 7.17 -2.42 3.43
N GLU A 150 7.67 -3.51 2.84
CA GLU A 150 7.46 -4.85 3.35
C GLU A 150 8.31 -5.15 4.60
N GLU A 151 9.57 -4.70 4.61
CA GLU A 151 10.44 -4.77 5.79
C GLU A 151 9.83 -4.04 6.97
N LEU A 152 9.36 -2.80 6.79
CA LEU A 152 8.69 -2.03 7.85
C LEU A 152 7.39 -2.68 8.34
N ARG A 153 6.68 -3.41 7.47
CA ARG A 153 5.51 -4.19 7.90
C ARG A 153 5.91 -5.36 8.78
N GLN A 154 6.98 -6.06 8.43
CA GLN A 154 7.51 -7.17 9.22
C GLN A 154 8.01 -6.68 10.57
N GLU A 155 8.83 -5.63 10.59
CA GLU A 155 9.32 -5.01 11.83
C GLU A 155 8.16 -4.55 12.74
N LYS A 156 7.12 -3.93 12.16
CA LYS A 156 5.92 -3.56 12.92
C LYS A 156 5.25 -4.76 13.58
N VAL A 157 5.22 -5.92 12.92
CA VAL A 157 4.65 -7.15 13.50
C VAL A 157 5.53 -7.65 14.63
N GLU A 158 6.85 -7.67 14.45
CA GLU A 158 7.83 -8.07 15.47
C GLU A 158 7.76 -7.18 16.72
N LEU A 159 7.71 -5.86 16.54
CA LEU A 159 7.54 -4.93 17.66
C LEU A 159 6.22 -5.13 18.41
N ARG A 160 5.16 -5.60 17.73
CA ARG A 160 3.90 -5.95 18.38
C ARG A 160 4.01 -7.25 19.16
N THR A 161 4.71 -8.25 18.63
CA THR A 161 4.94 -9.50 19.36
C THR A 161 5.78 -9.27 20.60
N ASP A 162 6.86 -8.49 20.49
CA ASP A 162 7.76 -8.18 21.59
C ASP A 162 7.05 -7.36 22.67
N LYS A 163 6.27 -6.35 22.27
CA LYS A 163 5.45 -5.59 23.20
C LYS A 163 4.48 -6.49 23.98
N ASN A 164 3.86 -7.47 23.33
CA ASN A 164 2.93 -8.38 24.00
C ASN A 164 3.66 -9.34 24.94
N TYR A 165 4.83 -9.85 24.52
CA TYR A 165 5.70 -10.67 25.35
C TYR A 165 6.13 -9.92 26.62
N LEU A 166 6.66 -8.71 26.47
CA LEU A 166 7.10 -7.88 27.61
C LEU A 166 5.95 -7.52 28.55
N ARG A 167 4.73 -7.33 28.03
CA ARG A 167 3.53 -7.14 28.88
C ARG A 167 3.23 -8.38 29.71
N ALA A 168 3.28 -9.56 29.11
CA ALA A 168 3.05 -10.81 29.82
C ALA A 168 4.10 -11.04 30.92
N GLU A 169 5.38 -10.77 30.63
CA GLU A 169 6.48 -10.89 31.58
C GLU A 169 6.36 -9.88 32.74
N LEU A 170 5.99 -8.63 32.42
CA LEU A 170 5.71 -7.60 33.43
C LEU A 170 4.53 -7.98 34.33
N ASP A 171 3.46 -8.52 33.78
CA ASP A 171 2.31 -8.97 34.57
C ASP A 171 2.67 -10.19 35.43
N ALA A 172 3.48 -11.13 34.93
CA ALA A 172 3.98 -12.26 35.70
C ALA A 172 4.85 -11.80 36.89
N ALA A 173 5.81 -10.89 36.66
CA ALA A 173 6.64 -10.33 37.73
C ALA A 173 5.81 -9.56 38.77
N ARG A 174 4.76 -8.84 38.34
CA ARG A 174 3.84 -8.16 39.25
C ARG A 174 3.07 -9.13 40.13
N GLU A 175 2.62 -10.26 39.58
CA GLU A 175 1.96 -11.30 40.37
C GLU A 175 2.94 -11.95 41.36
N GLU A 176 4.18 -12.22 40.96
CA GLU A 176 5.22 -12.72 41.88
C GLU A 176 5.50 -11.75 43.03
N ILE A 177 5.56 -10.44 42.76
CA ILE A 177 5.70 -9.44 43.82
C ILE A 177 4.50 -9.46 44.78
N LYS A 178 3.27 -9.67 44.27
CA LYS A 178 2.08 -9.76 45.12
C LYS A 178 2.12 -11.01 46.00
N THR A 179 2.52 -12.17 45.46
CA THR A 179 2.62 -13.41 46.24
C THR A 179 3.69 -13.28 47.31
N LEU A 180 4.88 -12.77 46.97
CA LEU A 180 5.95 -12.52 47.94
C LEU A 180 5.53 -11.56 49.06
N LYS A 181 4.78 -10.51 48.74
CA LYS A 181 4.21 -9.60 49.76
C LYS A 181 3.20 -10.32 50.66
N ALA A 182 2.32 -11.14 50.10
CA ALA A 182 1.35 -11.91 50.87
C ALA A 182 2.05 -12.92 51.79
N ASP A 183 3.07 -13.60 51.30
CA ASP A 183 3.85 -14.56 52.07
C ASP A 183 4.68 -13.88 53.17
N HIS A 184 5.28 -12.72 52.88
CA HIS A 184 5.94 -11.91 53.91
C HIS A 184 4.98 -11.50 55.04
N LEU A 185 3.77 -11.06 54.70
CA LEU A 185 2.75 -10.74 55.71
C LEU A 185 2.35 -11.98 56.52
N ARG A 186 2.13 -13.13 55.88
CA ARG A 186 1.82 -14.39 56.56
C ARG A 186 2.93 -14.78 57.55
N LEU A 187 4.19 -14.74 57.12
CA LEU A 187 5.35 -15.03 57.97
C LEU A 187 5.44 -14.07 59.15
N TRP A 188 5.19 -12.78 58.93
CA TRP A 188 5.16 -11.79 60.00
C TRP A 188 4.06 -12.09 61.03
N HIS A 189 2.86 -12.44 60.58
CA HIS A 189 1.75 -12.83 61.45
C HIS A 189 2.05 -14.10 62.25
N THR A 190 2.60 -15.15 61.63
CA THR A 190 2.94 -16.40 62.32
C THR A 190 4.03 -16.18 63.36
N LEU A 191 5.08 -15.42 63.04
CA LEU A 191 6.14 -15.10 64.00
C LEU A 191 5.60 -14.30 65.19
N ARG A 192 4.78 -13.28 64.94
CA ARG A 192 4.13 -12.50 65.99
C ARG A 192 3.26 -13.37 66.90
N GLN A 193 2.48 -14.29 66.30
CA GLN A 193 1.63 -15.20 67.05
C GLN A 193 2.46 -16.14 67.94
N GLN A 194 3.56 -16.70 67.42
CA GLN A 194 4.47 -17.55 68.21
C GLN A 194 5.09 -16.80 69.40
N VAL A 195 5.51 -15.54 69.21
CA VAL A 195 6.03 -14.72 70.31
C VAL A 195 4.96 -14.50 71.38
N CYS A 196 3.74 -14.12 70.99
CA CYS A 196 2.62 -13.94 71.93
C CYS A 196 2.28 -15.23 72.70
N THR A 197 2.20 -16.38 72.03
CA THR A 197 1.92 -17.66 72.71
C THR A 197 3.06 -18.06 73.65
N SER A 198 4.31 -17.82 73.28
CA SER A 198 5.48 -18.09 74.14
C SER A 198 5.49 -17.22 75.40
N TRP A 199 5.07 -15.96 75.29
CA TRP A 199 4.94 -15.04 76.43
C TRP A 199 3.81 -15.44 77.37
N ASN A 200 2.64 -15.81 76.82
CA ASN A 200 1.52 -16.30 77.63
C ASN A 200 1.85 -17.59 78.38
N LEU A 201 2.55 -18.54 77.75
CA LEU A 201 2.99 -19.77 78.44
C LEU A 201 3.93 -19.44 79.61
N LYS A 202 4.89 -18.52 79.42
CA LYS A 202 5.80 -18.11 80.49
C LYS A 202 5.10 -17.42 81.66
N GLN A 203 4.02 -16.67 81.41
CA GLN A 203 3.22 -16.08 82.49
C GLN A 203 2.44 -17.15 83.28
N LEU A 204 1.88 -18.16 82.60
CA LEU A 204 1.18 -19.26 83.25
C LEU A 204 2.10 -20.13 84.12
N THR A 205 3.39 -20.28 83.78
CA THR A 205 4.35 -21.03 84.62
C THR A 205 4.86 -20.25 85.83
N TRP A 206 4.61 -18.94 85.92
CA TRP A 206 4.97 -18.10 87.08
C TRP A 206 3.80 -17.89 88.06
N ALA A 207 2.65 -18.53 87.83
CA ALA A 207 1.55 -18.53 88.79
C ALA A 207 2.00 -19.24 90.09
N PRO A 208 1.87 -18.61 91.27
CA PRO A 208 2.23 -19.24 92.54
C PRO A 208 1.40 -20.51 92.75
N LEU A 209 2.07 -21.61 93.08
CA LEU A 209 1.39 -22.84 93.51
C LEU A 209 0.50 -22.50 94.72
N PRO A 210 -0.78 -22.89 94.72
CA PRO A 210 -1.63 -22.70 95.89
C PRO A 210 -1.06 -23.56 97.02
N PHE A 211 -0.68 -22.86 98.10
CA PHE A 211 -0.29 -23.43 99.39
C PHE A 211 -1.46 -24.13 100.08
#